data_AF-A0A0P9DL16-F1
#
_entry.id   AF-A0A0P9DL16-F1
#
_cell.length_a   1.000
_cell.length_b   1.000
_cell.length_c   1.000
_cell.angle_alpha   90.00
_cell.angle_beta   90.00
_cell.angle_gamma   90.00
#
_symmetry.space_group_name_H-M   'P 1'
#
loop_
_entity.id
_entity.type
_entity.pdbx_description
1 polymer ?
#
loop_
_entity_poly.entity_id
_entity_poly.type
_entity_poly.pdbx_seq_one_letter_code
_entity_poly.pdbx_strand_id
1 'polypeptide(L)' 'MGTSNEHDILLQHELAVMEGILESKAQYRKIIKASIAKWVKDFQDGRIEFRTVDDLKKLIEIDIELQKDEF' A
#
# COMPACT_ATOMS: atom_id res chain seq x y z
N MET A 1 28.03 -32.98 1.67
CA MET A 1 28.05 -31.82 0.73
C MET A 1 26.67 -31.70 0.06
N GLY A 2 25.61 -31.44 0.83
CA GLY A 2 24.23 -31.42 0.28
C GLY A 2 23.29 -30.42 0.95
N THR A 3 23.63 -29.89 2.13
CA THR A 3 22.74 -29.05 2.94
C THR A 3 22.87 -27.54 2.67
N SER A 4 24.02 -27.04 2.22
CA SER A 4 24.17 -25.60 1.91
C SER A 4 23.39 -25.15 0.68
N ASN A 5 23.26 -26.00 -0.34
CA ASN A 5 22.65 -25.60 -1.61
C ASN A 5 21.12 -25.52 -1.51
N GLU A 6 20.49 -26.45 -0.78
CA GLU A 6 19.04 -26.39 -0.51
C GLU A 6 18.66 -25.20 0.37
N HIS A 7 19.51 -24.86 1.36
CA HIS A 7 19.30 -23.70 2.21
C HIS A 7 19.38 -22.39 1.43
N ASP A 8 20.38 -22.24 0.55
CA ASP A 8 20.52 -21.06 -0.32
C ASP A 8 19.34 -20.92 -1.30
N ILE A 9 18.84 -22.02 -1.86
CA ILE A 9 17.67 -22.02 -2.74
C ILE A 9 16.42 -21.57 -1.99
N LEU A 10 16.21 -22.07 -0.76
CA LEU A 10 15.09 -21.65 0.08
C LEU A 10 15.17 -20.15 0.41
N LEU A 11 16.37 -19.66 0.76
CA LEU A 11 16.60 -18.25 1.08
C LEU A 11 16.33 -17.35 -0.13
N GLN A 12 16.78 -17.76 -1.33
CA GLN A 12 16.51 -17.02 -2.57
C GLN A 12 15.01 -16.97 -2.90
N HIS A 13 14.28 -18.07 -2.65
CA HIS A 13 12.85 -18.10 -2.85
C HIS A 13 12.12 -17.14 -1.90
N GLU A 14 12.47 -17.13 -0.62
CA GLU A 14 11.90 -16.22 0.37
C GLU A 14 12.18 -14.76 0.03
N LEU A 15 13.39 -14.44 -0.42
CA LEU A 15 13.75 -13.09 -0.89
C LEU A 15 12.91 -12.67 -2.10
N ALA A 16 12.74 -13.54 -3.09
CA ALA A 16 11.93 -13.26 -4.28
C ALA A 16 10.45 -13.04 -3.92
N VAL A 17 9.91 -13.80 -2.97
CA VAL A 17 8.56 -13.60 -2.44
C VAL A 17 8.42 -12.26 -1.73
N MET A 18 9.38 -11.90 -0.86
CA MET A 18 9.38 -10.60 -0.18
C MET A 18 9.48 -9.44 -1.17
N GLU A 19 10.33 -9.56 -2.20
CA GLU A 19 10.48 -8.54 -3.23
C GLU A 19 9.16 -8.33 -4.01
N GLY A 20 8.46 -9.41 -4.37
CA GLY A 20 7.14 -9.33 -5.01
C GLY A 20 6.07 -8.67 -4.13
N ILE A 21 6.10 -8.93 -2.81
CA ILE A 21 5.20 -8.28 -1.84
C ILE A 21 5.50 -6.78 -1.77
N LEU A 22 6.78 -6.40 -1.68
CA LEU A 22 7.20 -5.00 -1.62
C LEU A 22 6.83 -4.23 -2.89
N GLU A 23 7.04 -4.84 -4.06
CA GLU A 23 6.64 -4.26 -5.34
C GLU A 23 5.12 -4.03 -5.40
N SER A 24 4.33 -5.03 -5.01
CA SER A 24 2.87 -4.93 -4.96
C SER A 24 2.41 -3.81 -4.03
N LYS A 25 2.97 -3.74 -2.81
CA LYS A 25 2.71 -2.65 -1.85
C LYS A 25 3.06 -1.27 -2.44
N ALA A 26 4.17 -1.16 -3.17
CA ALA A 26 4.57 0.08 -3.83
C ALA A 26 3.59 0.49 -4.95
N GLN A 27 3.10 -0.46 -5.74
CA GLN A 27 2.08 -0.20 -6.77
C GLN A 27 0.77 0.28 -6.16
N TYR A 28 0.27 -0.39 -5.11
CA TYR A 28 -0.92 0.06 -4.38
C TYR A 28 -0.75 1.48 -3.83
N ARG A 29 0.41 1.80 -3.24
CA ARG A 29 0.69 3.16 -2.73
C ARG A 29 0.60 4.23 -3.83
N LYS A 30 1.06 3.94 -5.04
CA LYS A 30 0.94 4.86 -6.19
C LYS A 30 -0.53 5.10 -6.56
N ILE A 31 -1.34 4.04 -6.60
CA ILE A 31 -2.77 4.13 -6.91
C ILE A 31 -3.49 4.95 -5.85
N ILE A 32 -3.26 4.67 -4.56
CA ILE A 32 -3.88 5.41 -3.46
C ILE A 32 -3.50 6.89 -3.51
N LYS A 33 -2.22 7.21 -3.70
CA LYS A 33 -1.77 8.62 -3.85
C LYS A 33 -2.44 9.33 -5.01
N ALA A 34 -2.57 8.67 -6.17
CA ALA A 34 -3.25 9.23 -7.33
C ALA A 34 -4.75 9.45 -7.07
N SER A 35 -5.40 8.49 -6.41
CA SER A 35 -6.80 8.59 -5.99
C SER A 35 -7.03 9.75 -5.03
N ILE A 36 -6.18 9.91 -4.00
CA ILE A 36 -6.24 11.03 -3.06
C ILE A 36 -6.04 12.36 -3.80
N ALA A 37 -5.05 12.46 -4.69
CA ALA A 37 -4.80 13.69 -5.45
C ALA A 37 -5.99 14.10 -6.33
N LYS A 38 -6.61 13.13 -7.02
CA LYS A 38 -7.82 13.35 -7.81
C LYS A 38 -9.00 13.75 -6.92
N TRP A 39 -9.16 13.07 -5.79
CA TRP A 39 -10.19 13.35 -4.79
C TRP A 39 -10.06 14.78 -4.23
N VAL A 40 -8.86 15.20 -3.82
CA VAL A 40 -8.60 16.58 -3.34
C VAL A 40 -8.96 17.61 -4.42
N LYS A 41 -8.61 17.34 -5.68
CA LYS A 41 -8.95 18.22 -6.80
C LYS A 41 -10.47 18.31 -7.01
N ASP A 42 -11.18 17.18 -6.98
CA ASP A 42 -12.63 17.16 -7.14
C ASP A 42 -13.35 17.85 -5.97
N PHE A 43 -12.78 17.80 -4.77
CA PHE A 43 -13.27 18.55 -3.60
C PHE A 43 -13.07 20.06 -3.77
N GLN A 44 -11.87 20.48 -4.20
CA GLN A 44 -11.58 21.90 -4.48
C GLN A 44 -12.44 22.48 -5.62
N ASP A 45 -12.73 21.67 -6.63
CA ASP A 45 -13.61 22.03 -7.75
C ASP A 45 -15.10 22.07 -7.35
N GLY A 46 -15.47 21.71 -6.11
CA GLY A 46 -16.85 21.62 -5.63
C GLY A 46 -17.66 20.49 -6.28
N ARG A 47 -17.00 19.50 -6.88
CA ARG A 47 -17.65 18.32 -7.51
C ARG A 47 -18.05 17.26 -6.49
N ILE A 48 -17.34 17.22 -5.37
CA ILE A 48 -17.65 16.37 -4.23
C ILE A 48 -17.67 17.23 -2.97
N GLU A 49 -18.66 16.96 -2.12
CA GLU A 49 -18.81 17.59 -0.83
C GLU A 49 -18.67 16.51 0.24
N PHE A 50 -18.01 16.83 1.35
CA PHE A 50 -18.08 15.98 2.53
C PHE A 50 -19.51 16.03 3.05
N ARG A 51 -20.29 14.98 2.76
CA ARG A 51 -21.65 14.86 3.28
C ARG A 51 -21.63 14.55 4.78
N THR A 52 -20.57 13.88 5.25
CA THR A 52 -20.38 13.55 6.66
C THR A 52 -18.89 13.53 7.05
N VAL A 53 -18.62 13.72 8.35
CA VAL A 53 -17.29 13.55 8.96
C VAL A 53 -16.77 12.10 8.79
N ASP A 54 -17.66 11.14 8.53
CA ASP A 54 -17.37 9.71 8.41
C ASP A 54 -16.55 9.36 7.15
N ASP A 55 -16.75 10.09 6.06
CA ASP A 55 -16.05 9.86 4.79
C ASP A 55 -14.55 10.22 4.89
N LEU A 56 -14.24 11.31 5.61
CA LEU A 56 -12.86 11.70 5.91
C LEU A 56 -12.21 10.71 6.89
N LYS A 57 -12.97 10.24 7.87
CA LYS A 57 -12.49 9.29 8.88
C LYS A 57 -12.05 7.97 8.25
N LYS A 58 -12.82 7.43 7.30
CA LYS A 58 -12.47 6.18 6.58
C LYS A 58 -11.18 6.31 5.77
N LEU A 59 -10.95 7.45 5.12
CA LEU A 59 -9.71 7.68 4.37
C LEU A 59 -8.48 7.71 5.29
N ILE A 60 -8.61 8.34 6.46
CA ILE A 60 -7.54 8.41 7.45
C ILE A 60 -7.29 7.04 8.10
N GLU A 61 -8.35 6.27 8.39
CA GLU A 61 -8.22 4.90 8.91
C GLU A 61 -7.47 3.99 7.93
N ILE A 62 -7.78 4.05 6.64
CA ILE A 62 -7.07 3.28 5.60
C ILE A 62 -5.59 3.68 5.53
N ASP A 63 -5.26 4.97 5.60
CA ASP A 63 -3.87 5.43 5.58
C ASP A 63 -3.08 4.94 6.81
N ILE A 64 -3.71 4.99 8.00
CA ILE A 64 -3.12 4.48 9.25
C ILE A 64 -2.93 2.96 9.21
N GLU A 65 -3.90 2.20 8.70
CA GLU A 65 -3.76 0.75 8.54
C GLU A 65 -2.62 0.40 7.58
N LEU A 66 -2.50 1.13 6.47
CA LEU A 66 -1.40 0.95 5.52
C LEU A 66 -0.03 1.29 6.12
N GLN A 67 0.06 2.24 7.06
CA GLN A 67 1.30 2.59 7.76
C GLN A 67 1.68 1.61 8.87
N LYS A 68 0.70 0.97 9.53
CA LYS A 68 0.95 -0.03 10.57
C LYS A 68 1.61 -1.30 10.02
N ASP A 69 1.35 -1.61 8.76
CA ASP A 69 1.91 -2.74 8.03
C ASP A 69 3.37 -2.51 7.56
N GLU A 70 3.95 -1.34 7.88
CA GLU A 70 5.35 -0.96 7.65
C GLU A 70 6.24 -1.09 8.90
N PHE A 71 5.70 -1.51 10.06
CA PHE A 71 6.44 -1.72 11.31
C PHE A 71 6.61 -3.20 11.67
#